data_AF-A0A848YPJ4-F1
#
_entry.id   AF-A0A848YPJ4-F1
#
_cell.length_a   1.000
_cell.length_b   1.000
_cell.length_c   1.000
_cell.angle_alpha   90.00
_cell.angle_beta   90.00
_cell.angle_gamma   90.00
#
_symmetry.space_group_name_H-M   'P 1'
#
loop_
_entity.id
_entity.type
_entity.pdbx_description
1 polymer ?
#
loop_
_entity_poly.entity_id
_entity_poly.type
_entity_poly.pdbx_seq_one_letter_code
_entity_poly.pdbx_strand_id
1 'polypeptide(L)'
;MSLLHITAAGLIVLASLFHSLMGEKKLIAPTLAVDDPFIKNPMTQGITRFGWHSSSGFFLLTALIVVLSGTPAALIWATGVLWLGLGLINLILMAAKHPGGYLLSLIGTLILLGQIL
;
A
#
# COMPACT_ATOMS: atom_id res chain seq x y z
N MET A 1 -3.21 16.41 -14.47
CA MET A 1 -2.15 15.61 -13.82
C MET A 1 -1.04 16.56 -13.41
N SER A 2 -0.64 16.55 -12.14
CA SER A 2 0.37 17.46 -11.58
C SER A 2 1.67 16.70 -11.25
N LEU A 3 2.78 17.41 -11.03
CA LEU A 3 4.04 16.78 -10.62
C LEU A 3 3.86 15.96 -9.33
N LEU A 4 3.02 16.45 -8.40
CA LEU A 4 2.70 15.75 -7.15
C LEU A 4 2.02 14.40 -7.38
N HIS A 5 1.11 14.31 -8.36
CA HIS A 5 0.48 13.04 -8.74
C HIS A 5 1.51 12.03 -9.30
N ILE A 6 2.44 12.50 -10.13
CA ILE A 6 3.52 11.65 -10.68
C ILE A 6 4.43 11.16 -9.56
N THR A 7 4.84 12.06 -8.65
CA THR A 7 5.65 11.69 -7.48
C THR A 7 4.93 10.69 -6.59
N ALA A 8 3.64 10.92 -6.29
CA ALA A 8 2.85 9.99 -5.50
C ALA A 8 2.75 8.61 -6.15
N ALA A 9 2.46 8.54 -7.45
CA ALA A 9 2.41 7.27 -8.17
C ALA A 9 3.75 6.54 -8.16
N GLY A 10 4.88 7.24 -8.32
CA GLY A 10 6.21 6.66 -8.18
C GLY A 10 6.45 6.07 -6.78
N LEU A 11 6.06 6.79 -5.73
CA LEU A 11 6.15 6.29 -4.35
C LEU A 11 5.24 5.08 -4.11
N ILE A 12 4.05 5.03 -4.71
CA ILE A 12 3.15 3.87 -4.64
C ILE A 12 3.81 2.64 -5.27
N VAL A 13 4.45 2.78 -6.43
CA VAL A 13 5.19 1.68 -7.08
C VAL A 13 6.29 1.16 -6.16
N LEU A 14 7.09 2.05 -5.57
CA LEU A 14 8.13 1.67 -4.61
C LEU A 14 7.54 0.98 -3.37
N ALA A 15 6.45 1.51 -2.81
CA ALA A 15 5.76 0.93 -1.67
C ALA A 15 5.21 -0.48 -1.99
N SER A 16 4.66 -0.66 -3.19
CA SER A 16 4.16 -1.96 -3.68
C SER A 16 5.27 -3.01 -3.77
N LEU A 17 6.41 -2.65 -4.39
CA LEU A 17 7.56 -3.54 -4.48
C LEU A 17 8.12 -3.88 -3.09
N PHE A 18 8.26 -2.88 -2.22
CA PHE A 18 8.78 -3.08 -0.88
C PHE A 18 7.85 -3.95 -0.03
N HIS A 19 6.53 -3.68 -0.06
CA HIS A 19 5.52 -4.46 0.63
C HIS A 19 5.56 -5.92 0.19
N SER A 20 5.49 -6.17 -1.11
CA SER A 20 5.51 -7.52 -1.69
C SER A 20 6.80 -8.27 -1.34
N LEU A 21 7.96 -7.74 -1.73
CA LEU A 21 9.23 -8.48 -1.70
C LEU A 21 9.85 -8.49 -0.31
N MET A 22 9.99 -7.32 0.31
CA MET A 22 10.67 -7.21 1.60
C MET A 22 9.77 -7.73 2.73
N GLY A 23 8.46 -7.54 2.59
CA GLY A 23 7.47 -8.13 3.48
C GLY A 23 7.40 -9.64 3.42
N GLU A 24 7.44 -10.24 2.21
CA GLU A 24 7.51 -11.70 2.09
C GLU A 24 8.75 -12.23 2.82
N LYS A 25 9.92 -11.63 2.55
CA LYS A 25 11.19 -12.06 3.15
C LYS A 25 11.24 -11.90 4.66
N LYS A 26 10.78 -10.76 5.20
CA LYS A 26 10.98 -10.39 6.61
C LYS A 26 9.81 -10.72 7.53
N LEU A 27 8.60 -10.89 6.99
CA LEU A 27 7.39 -11.08 7.78
C LEU A 27 6.66 -12.37 7.39
N ILE A 28 6.22 -12.50 6.14
CA ILE A 28 5.35 -13.62 5.75
C ILE A 28 6.08 -14.95 5.77
N ALA A 29 7.23 -15.08 5.10
CA ALA A 29 7.96 -16.34 5.08
C ALA A 29 8.38 -16.80 6.49
N PRO A 30 8.90 -15.94 7.38
CA PRO A 30 9.13 -16.32 8.79
C PRO A 30 7.84 -16.73 9.53
N THR A 31 6.73 -16.03 9.31
CA THR A 31 5.44 -16.37 9.93
C THR A 31 4.95 -17.74 9.48
N LEU A 32 5.09 -18.07 8.19
CA LEU A 32 4.69 -19.37 7.64
C LEU A 32 5.68 -20.50 7.99
N ALA A 33 6.88 -20.15 8.47
CA ALA A 33 7.85 -21.13 8.95
C ALA A 33 7.55 -21.64 10.36
N VAL A 34 6.71 -20.95 11.14
CA VAL A 34 6.30 -21.36 12.50
C VAL A 34 5.74 -22.78 12.49
N ASP A 35 6.09 -23.57 13.50
CA ASP A 35 5.64 -24.95 13.68
C ASP A 35 4.26 -25.00 14.33
N ASP A 36 3.24 -24.72 13.52
CA ASP A 36 1.84 -24.76 13.91
C ASP A 36 1.02 -25.55 12.86
N PRO A 37 0.21 -26.55 13.26
CA PRO A 37 -0.53 -27.39 12.31
C PRO A 37 -1.47 -26.63 11.37
N PHE A 38 -2.08 -25.53 11.82
CA PHE A 38 -2.94 -24.70 10.99
C PHE A 38 -2.12 -23.91 9.96
N ILE A 39 -0.95 -23.40 10.34
CA ILE A 39 -0.02 -22.69 9.45
C ILE A 39 0.64 -23.63 8.43
N LYS A 40 0.96 -24.86 8.82
CA LYS A 40 1.55 -25.87 7.91
C LYS A 40 0.58 -26.39 6.85
N ASN A 41 -0.72 -26.11 6.97
CA ASN A 41 -1.69 -26.43 5.93
C ASN A 41 -1.38 -25.68 4.63
N PRO A 42 -1.24 -26.37 3.47
CA PRO A 42 -0.90 -25.72 2.19
C PRO A 42 -1.89 -24.64 1.75
N MET A 43 -3.18 -24.82 2.03
CA MET A 43 -4.22 -23.85 1.70
C MET A 43 -4.04 -22.56 2.51
N THR A 44 -3.79 -22.68 3.83
CA THR A 44 -3.51 -21.53 4.70
C THR A 44 -2.33 -20.73 4.16
N GLN A 45 -1.21 -21.39 3.86
CA GLN A 45 -0.04 -20.70 3.30
C GLN A 45 -0.33 -20.04 1.95
N GLY A 46 -1.07 -20.73 1.08
CA GLY A 46 -1.47 -20.21 -0.23
C GLY A 46 -2.31 -18.94 -0.11
N ILE A 47 -3.36 -18.96 0.72
CA ILE A 47 -4.23 -17.81 0.95
C ILE A 47 -3.46 -16.65 1.59
N THR A 48 -2.58 -16.92 2.58
CA THR A 48 -1.78 -15.88 3.22
C THR A 48 -0.85 -15.18 2.23
N ARG A 49 -0.10 -15.93 1.41
CA ARG A 49 0.77 -15.34 0.38
C ARG A 49 -0.02 -14.63 -0.71
N PHE A 50 -1.13 -15.22 -1.17
CA PHE A 50 -1.99 -14.57 -2.15
C PHE A 50 -2.53 -13.24 -1.64
N GLY A 51 -3.05 -13.20 -0.41
CA GLY A 51 -3.53 -11.97 0.22
C GLY A 51 -2.42 -10.92 0.33
N TRP A 52 -1.21 -11.34 0.69
CA TRP A 52 -0.06 -10.44 0.79
C TRP A 52 0.40 -9.86 -0.55
N HIS A 53 0.48 -10.67 -1.61
CA HIS A 53 0.94 -10.17 -2.91
C HIS A 53 -0.16 -9.44 -3.68
N SER A 54 -1.42 -9.86 -3.53
CA SER A 54 -2.56 -9.20 -4.21
C SER A 54 -2.79 -7.77 -3.72
N SER A 55 -2.55 -7.46 -2.44
CA SER A 55 -2.58 -6.08 -1.92
C SER A 55 -1.60 -5.17 -2.68
N SER A 56 -0.42 -5.69 -3.04
CA SER A 56 0.58 -4.96 -3.84
C SER A 56 0.06 -4.66 -5.24
N GLY A 57 -0.69 -5.58 -5.84
CA GLY A 57 -1.41 -5.36 -7.10
C GLY A 57 -2.45 -4.25 -6.98
N PHE A 58 -3.23 -4.23 -5.90
CA PHE A 58 -4.18 -3.14 -5.64
C PHE A 58 -3.47 -1.79 -5.43
N PHE A 59 -2.28 -1.76 -4.81
CA PHE A 59 -1.49 -0.52 -4.73
C PHE A 59 -1.14 -0.01 -6.14
N LEU A 60 -0.65 -0.88 -7.04
CA LEU A 60 -0.34 -0.48 -8.41
C LEU A 60 -1.58 0.03 -9.17
N LEU A 61 -2.75 -0.56 -8.94
CA LEU A 61 -4.00 -0.05 -9.49
C LEU A 61 -4.28 1.39 -9.02
N THR A 62 -4.03 1.71 -7.74
CA THR A 62 -4.19 3.09 -7.25
C THR A 62 -3.16 4.06 -7.86
N ALA A 63 -1.94 3.60 -8.16
CA ALA A 63 -0.98 4.41 -8.90
C ALA A 63 -1.50 4.77 -10.30
N LEU A 64 -2.08 3.80 -11.01
CA LEU A 64 -2.71 4.03 -12.31
C LEU A 64 -3.88 5.02 -12.21
N ILE A 65 -4.77 4.87 -11.22
CA ILE A 65 -5.89 5.80 -10.99
C ILE A 65 -5.40 7.25 -10.85
N VAL A 66 -4.26 7.46 -10.19
CA VAL A 66 -3.73 8.80 -9.92
C VAL A 66 -3.15 9.48 -11.17
N VAL A 67 -2.63 8.72 -12.15
CA VAL A 67 -1.90 9.29 -13.30
C VAL A 67 -2.60 9.10 -14.64
N LEU A 68 -3.58 8.21 -14.73
CA LEU A 68 -4.26 7.92 -16.00
C LEU A 68 -5.13 9.10 -16.42
N SER A 69 -5.00 9.50 -17.68
CA SER A 69 -5.84 10.55 -18.26
C SER A 69 -7.30 10.10 -18.31
N GLY A 70 -8.22 11.00 -17.95
CA GLY A 70 -9.65 10.71 -17.99
C GLY A 70 -10.20 10.04 -16.72
N THR A 71 -9.36 9.74 -15.74
CA THR A 71 -9.86 9.30 -14.43
C THR A 71 -10.69 10.42 -13.77
N PRO A 72 -11.93 10.14 -13.32
CA PRO A 72 -12.75 11.11 -12.62
C PRO A 72 -12.04 11.67 -11.38
N ALA A 73 -12.08 12.99 -11.18
CA ALA A 73 -11.43 13.65 -10.05
C ALA A 73 -11.86 13.06 -8.69
N ALA A 74 -13.15 12.70 -8.56
CA ALA A 74 -13.68 12.06 -7.35
C ALA A 74 -12.95 10.74 -7.00
N LEU A 75 -12.52 9.94 -7.99
CA LEU A 75 -11.75 8.73 -7.72
C LEU A 75 -10.32 9.04 -7.28
N ILE A 76 -9.72 10.10 -7.79
CA ILE A 76 -8.38 10.53 -7.36
C ILE A 76 -8.44 11.05 -5.91
N TRP A 77 -9.47 11.85 -5.58
CA TRP A 77 -9.75 12.27 -4.21
C TRP A 77 -9.97 11.09 -3.26
N ALA A 78 -10.84 10.15 -3.63
CA ALA A 78 -11.08 8.95 -2.84
C ALA A 78 -9.79 8.13 -2.62
N THR A 79 -8.94 8.03 -3.65
CA THR A 79 -7.64 7.37 -3.55
C THR A 79 -6.71 8.10 -2.58
N GLY A 80 -6.62 9.43 -2.66
CA GLY A 80 -5.81 10.23 -1.72
C GLY A 80 -6.28 10.09 -0.27
N VAL A 81 -7.60 10.13 -0.04
CA VAL A 81 -8.20 9.93 1.30
C VAL A 81 -7.91 8.53 1.82
N LEU A 82 -8.03 7.50 0.97
CA LEU A 82 -7.71 6.13 1.35
C LEU A 82 -6.25 5.99 1.82
N TRP A 83 -5.29 6.47 1.02
CA TRP A 83 -3.87 6.39 1.35
C TRP A 83 -3.53 7.18 2.63
N LEU A 84 -4.06 8.40 2.76
CA LEU A 84 -3.84 9.22 3.96
C LEU A 84 -4.46 8.57 5.20
N GLY A 85 -5.71 8.10 5.09
CA GLY A 85 -6.43 7.43 6.17
C GLY A 85 -5.70 6.19 6.64
N LEU A 86 -5.29 5.30 5.71
CA LEU A 86 -4.51 4.11 6.05
C LEU A 86 -3.18 4.45 6.72
N GLY A 87 -2.48 5.49 6.23
CA GLY A 87 -1.23 5.95 6.84
C GLY A 87 -1.42 6.45 8.28
N LEU A 88 -2.42 7.31 8.50
CA LEU A 88 -2.73 7.84 9.83
C LEU A 88 -3.19 6.75 10.79
N ILE A 89 -4.08 5.85 10.35
CA ILE A 89 -4.51 4.70 11.14
C ILE A 89 -3.32 3.81 11.49
N ASN A 90 -2.43 3.54 10.54
CA ASN A 90 -1.22 2.76 10.80
C ASN A 90 -0.32 3.42 11.84
N LEU A 91 -0.08 4.73 11.72
CA LEU A 91 0.70 5.49 12.70
C LEU A 91 0.07 5.45 14.09
N ILE A 92 -1.25 5.61 14.20
CA ILE A 92 -1.97 5.55 15.48
C ILE A 92 -1.85 4.16 16.09
N LEU A 93 -2.24 3.11 15.35
CA LEU A 93 -2.29 1.74 15.85
C LEU A 93 -0.89 1.19 16.18
N MET A 94 0.14 1.64 15.46
CA MET A 94 1.51 1.19 15.68
C MET A 94 2.32 2.15 16.56
N ALA A 95 1.67 3.13 17.19
CA ALA A 95 2.32 4.17 18.00
C ALA A 95 3.53 4.82 17.29
N ALA A 96 3.36 5.08 15.99
CA ALA A 96 4.34 5.67 15.08
C ALA A 96 5.64 4.85 14.89
N LYS A 97 5.70 3.59 15.34
CA LYS A 97 6.89 2.74 15.22
C LYS A 97 7.01 2.06 13.85
N HIS A 98 5.93 2.00 13.08
CA HIS A 98 5.94 1.40 11.76
C HIS A 98 6.22 2.46 10.68
N PRO A 99 7.38 2.42 9.99
CA PRO A 99 7.77 3.46 9.05
C PRO A 99 6.84 3.55 7.84
N GLY A 100 6.13 2.47 7.51
CA GLY A 100 5.14 2.48 6.43
C GLY A 100 4.03 3.50 6.66
N GLY A 101 3.63 3.76 7.90
CA GLY A 101 2.58 4.74 8.20
C GLY A 101 2.90 6.14 7.67
N TYR A 102 4.15 6.59 7.86
CA TYR A 102 4.61 7.88 7.33
C TYR A 102 4.60 7.95 5.80
N LEU A 103 5.07 6.89 5.14
CA LEU A 103 5.09 6.82 3.67
C LEU A 103 3.68 6.83 3.09
N LEU A 104 2.76 6.07 3.69
CA LEU A 104 1.35 6.02 3.27
C LEU A 104 0.68 7.39 3.43
N SER A 105 0.88 8.05 4.58
CA SER A 105 0.36 9.40 4.81
C SER A 105 0.92 10.41 3.82
N LEU A 106 2.23 10.38 3.55
CA LEU A 106 2.86 11.25 2.56
C LEU A 106 2.26 11.06 1.17
N ILE A 107 2.10 9.81 0.72
CA ILE A 107 1.47 9.50 -0.57
C ILE A 107 0.06 10.10 -0.64
N GLY A 108 -0.78 9.87 0.38
CA GLY A 108 -2.12 10.42 0.44
C GLY A 108 -2.13 11.95 0.39
N THR A 109 -1.27 12.60 1.18
CA THR A 109 -1.11 14.06 1.16
C THR A 109 -0.71 14.58 -0.22
N LEU A 110 0.26 13.96 -0.89
CA LEU A 110 0.69 14.37 -2.23
C LEU A 110 -0.42 14.25 -3.27
N ILE A 111 -1.23 13.19 -3.21
CA ILE A 111 -2.39 13.02 -4.11
C ILE A 111 -3.41 14.14 -3.88
N LEU A 112 -3.77 14.41 -2.62
CA LEU A 112 -4.77 15.42 -2.27
C LEU A 112 -4.29 16.83 -2.61
N LEU A 113 -3.04 17.16 -2.29
CA LEU A 113 -2.45 18.45 -2.66
C LEU A 113 -2.35 18.61 -4.18
N GLY A 114 -2.03 17.54 -4.90
CA GLY A 114 -1.98 17.53 -6.36
C GLY A 114 -3.31 17.82 -7.05
N GLN A 115 -4.45 17.68 -6.35
CA GLN A 115 -5.79 18.01 -6.86
C GLN A 115 -6.16 19.49 -6.67
N ILE A 116 -5.49 20.20 -5.76
CA ILE A 116 -5.84 21.59 -5.41
C ILE A 116 -4.76 22.61 -5.79
N LEU A 117 -3.54 22.15 -6.09
CA LEU A 117 -2.40 22.94 -6.57
C LEU A 117 -2.17 22.71 -8.07
#